data_AF-A0A9X2RIF9-F1
#
_entry.id   AF-A0A9X2RIF9-F1
#
_cell.length_a   1.000
_cell.length_b   1.000
_cell.length_c   1.000
_cell.angle_alpha   90.00
_cell.angle_beta   90.00
_cell.angle_gamma   90.00
#
_symmetry.space_group_name_H-M   'P 1'
#
loop_
_entity.id
_entity.type
_entity.pdbx_description
1 polymer ?
#
loop_
_entity_poly.entity_id
_entity_poly.type
_entity_poly.pdbx_seq_one_letter_code
_entity_poly.pdbx_strand_id
1 'polypeptide(L)'
;MFTTNHIKLSIVILITALVAMGCSTNSSNNGSATIEGSVQPESSKQKVTASSVEGAVVTAARVTSEGSFETMEGTETETNASGNFMLEVDVEAAENIVIVAKKEGNEWRGFLSSEVENGSSVTLKPINTESTAESSVFAEVVASGNADIVQKSDIEAVVTNNVASEVESGLTSSAQIAAALKNSAEARVEFYSEMMQDNSEEALEETYELLAEAQFQLESELAASSSAEARSEAYDVFIESTVNAYVNAGLDASATAKALEMWSRVTVNSMTAVSSEIKNDVRAQASLIAATAVDLAVQAEAEATEMSESSKQAIIDAGVELRSDIEASAGVASEVEAAFEAYHDEVRNTMESDTAFEATVILNIDNEINSDNGAKSNFSSSISGILKASAVFDVYESFFTSIQGTVESNLSGSSESEIEAVSQIMILINLAS
;
A
#
# COMPACT_ATOMS: atom_id res chain seq x y z
N MET A 1 -14.21 -22.91 32.64
CA MET A 1 -13.50 -24.19 32.48
C MET A 1 -13.54 -24.47 30.99
N PHE A 2 -12.36 -24.36 30.37
CA PHE A 2 -12.09 -24.27 28.94
C PHE A 2 -12.76 -25.33 28.08
N THR A 3 -13.29 -24.90 26.92
CA THR A 3 -12.93 -25.44 25.60
C THR A 3 -13.40 -24.45 24.53
N THR A 4 -12.49 -23.59 24.07
CA THR A 4 -12.61 -22.75 22.88
C THR A 4 -12.36 -23.65 21.66
N ASN A 5 -13.36 -23.83 20.80
CA ASN A 5 -13.19 -24.51 19.52
C ASN A 5 -12.83 -23.46 18.47
N HIS A 6 -11.54 -23.22 18.27
CA HIS A 6 -11.03 -22.52 17.09
C HIS A 6 -11.04 -23.47 15.91
N ILE A 7 -12.02 -23.34 15.02
CA ILE A 7 -11.93 -23.91 13.67
C ILE A 7 -11.23 -22.85 12.83
N LYS A 8 -9.92 -22.96 12.69
CA LYS A 8 -9.15 -22.24 11.67
C LYS A 8 -9.60 -22.80 10.31
N LEU A 9 -10.39 -22.03 9.57
CA LEU A 9 -10.71 -22.35 8.19
C LEU A 9 -9.57 -21.80 7.32
N SER A 10 -8.60 -22.65 7.01
CA SER A 10 -7.54 -22.34 6.07
C SER A 10 -8.12 -22.28 4.66
N ILE A 11 -8.31 -21.08 4.11
CA ILE A 11 -8.50 -20.89 2.67
C ILE A 11 -7.13 -21.10 2.02
N VAL A 12 -6.91 -22.32 1.53
CA VAL A 12 -5.74 -22.67 0.72
C VAL A 12 -6.07 -22.29 -0.72
N ILE A 13 -5.65 -21.10 -1.15
CA ILE A 13 -5.53 -20.81 -2.59
C ILE A 13 -4.27 -21.55 -3.06
N LEU A 14 -4.50 -22.61 -3.83
CA LEU A 14 -3.45 -23.46 -4.39
C LEU A 14 -2.74 -22.70 -5.54
N ILE A 15 -1.80 -21.81 -5.21
CA ILE A 15 -0.86 -21.26 -6.20
C ILE A 15 0.14 -22.36 -6.53
N THR A 16 -0.03 -22.97 -7.70
CA THR A 16 0.94 -23.96 -8.21
C THR A 16 2.12 -23.21 -8.84
N ALA A 17 2.95 -22.59 -8.00
CA ALA A 17 4.24 -22.05 -8.44
C ALA A 17 5.24 -23.22 -8.52
N LEU A 18 5.51 -23.67 -9.74
CA LEU A 18 6.54 -24.66 -10.03
C LEU A 18 7.91 -23.96 -9.97
N VAL A 19 8.34 -23.57 -8.77
CA VAL A 19 9.69 -23.08 -8.52
C VAL A 19 10.62 -24.30 -8.53
N ALA A 20 11.45 -24.40 -9.56
CA ALA A 20 12.59 -25.29 -9.55
C ALA A 20 13.58 -24.79 -8.49
N MET A 21 13.41 -25.23 -7.24
CA MET A 21 14.40 -25.05 -6.18
C MET A 21 15.68 -25.79 -6.58
N GLY A 22 16.64 -25.05 -7.11
CA GLY A 22 18.05 -25.44 -7.02
C GLY A 22 18.48 -25.29 -5.57
N CYS A 23 18.61 -26.41 -4.84
CA CYS A 23 19.26 -26.43 -3.53
C CYS A 23 20.65 -25.79 -3.64
N SER A 24 20.81 -24.58 -3.09
CA SER A 24 22.12 -23.98 -2.89
C SER A 24 22.62 -24.39 -1.49
N THR A 25 23.75 -25.08 -1.48
CA THR A 25 24.48 -25.50 -0.30
C THR A 25 25.02 -24.29 0.46
N ASN A 26 24.70 -24.21 1.77
CA ASN A 26 25.30 -23.30 2.75
C ASN A 26 26.81 -23.11 2.53
N SER A 27 27.12 -22.00 1.89
CA SER A 27 28.46 -21.43 1.78
C SER A 27 28.28 -20.03 2.34
N SER A 28 28.85 -19.74 3.51
CA SER A 28 28.96 -18.37 4.03
C SER A 28 29.80 -17.57 3.03
N ASN A 29 29.13 -16.95 2.06
CA ASN A 29 29.79 -16.20 1.01
C ASN A 29 29.89 -14.77 1.52
N ASN A 30 31.11 -14.29 1.75
CA ASN A 30 31.41 -12.86 1.81
C ASN A 30 31.23 -12.26 0.39
N GLY A 31 30.04 -12.41 -0.19
CA GLY A 31 29.72 -11.99 -1.56
C GLY A 31 29.19 -10.57 -1.59
N SER A 32 29.08 -9.99 -2.77
CA SER A 32 28.31 -8.77 -3.05
C SER A 32 26.92 -9.15 -3.59
N ALA A 33 25.94 -8.26 -3.47
CA ALA A 33 24.73 -8.32 -4.28
C ALA A 33 25.01 -7.83 -5.70
N THR A 34 24.36 -8.43 -6.70
CA THR A 34 24.40 -7.94 -8.08
C THR A 34 23.17 -7.10 -8.36
N ILE A 35 23.37 -5.83 -8.67
CA ILE A 35 22.30 -4.90 -9.02
C ILE A 35 22.27 -4.72 -10.54
N GLU A 36 21.21 -5.19 -11.16
CA GLU A 36 20.93 -5.00 -12.59
C GLU A 36 19.93 -3.86 -12.76
N GLY A 37 20.15 -2.98 -13.73
CA GLY A 37 19.21 -1.90 -13.97
C GLY A 37 19.43 -1.23 -15.32
N SER A 38 18.60 -0.22 -15.59
CA SER A 38 18.74 0.62 -16.79
C SER A 38 18.54 2.08 -16.43
N VAL A 39 19.22 2.97 -17.15
CA VAL A 39 18.98 4.42 -17.08
C VAL A 39 18.08 4.79 -18.25
N GLN A 40 16.91 5.36 -17.94
CA GLN A 40 15.91 5.77 -18.93
C GLN A 40 15.58 7.26 -18.71
N PRO A 41 16.17 8.17 -19.49
CA PRO A 41 15.82 9.58 -19.36
C PRO A 41 14.36 9.76 -19.81
N GLU A 42 13.53 10.37 -18.97
CA GLU A 42 12.11 10.56 -19.27
C GLU A 42 11.89 11.39 -20.54
N SER A 43 10.91 10.97 -21.33
CA SER A 43 10.54 11.57 -22.61
C SER A 43 9.43 12.61 -22.47
N SER A 44 9.75 13.80 -21.96
CA SER A 44 8.87 14.96 -22.14
C SER A 44 9.38 15.81 -23.33
N LYS A 45 8.85 15.53 -24.52
CA LYS A 45 8.91 16.35 -25.76
C LYS A 45 10.13 16.27 -26.70
N GLN A 46 11.12 15.41 -26.48
CA GLN A 46 12.11 15.08 -27.51
C GLN A 46 12.42 13.58 -27.52
N LYS A 47 12.57 12.99 -28.71
CA LYS A 47 13.08 11.61 -28.86
C LYS A 47 14.50 11.57 -28.28
N VAL A 48 14.61 11.17 -27.03
CA VAL A 48 15.90 10.84 -26.43
C VAL A 48 16.29 9.46 -26.96
N THR A 49 17.39 9.40 -27.70
CA THR A 49 17.97 8.13 -28.17
C THR A 49 18.82 7.54 -27.05
N ALA A 50 18.92 6.21 -26.97
CA ALA A 50 19.74 5.48 -25.99
C ALA A 50 21.21 5.97 -25.91
N SER A 51 21.71 6.64 -26.97
CA SER A 51 23.00 7.34 -26.99
C SER A 51 23.17 8.45 -25.94
N SER A 52 22.07 8.99 -25.41
CA SER A 52 22.11 10.04 -24.37
C SER A 52 22.59 9.50 -23.03
N VAL A 53 22.40 8.20 -22.76
CA VAL A 53 22.74 7.58 -21.47
C VAL A 53 23.85 6.53 -21.56
N GLU A 54 24.25 6.08 -22.74
CA GLU A 54 25.43 5.21 -22.92
C GLU A 54 26.70 5.81 -22.30
N GLY A 55 27.46 5.04 -21.52
CA GLY A 55 28.65 5.53 -20.82
C GLY A 55 28.35 6.50 -19.67
N ALA A 56 27.13 6.48 -19.13
CA ALA A 56 26.84 7.11 -17.84
C ALA A 56 27.55 6.33 -16.75
N VAL A 57 28.24 7.03 -15.86
CA VAL A 57 28.94 6.42 -14.72
C VAL A 57 27.90 6.09 -13.65
N VAL A 58 27.82 4.83 -13.28
CA VAL A 58 26.88 4.32 -12.28
C VAL A 58 27.65 3.88 -11.04
N THR A 59 27.23 4.37 -9.88
CA THR A 59 27.85 4.10 -8.58
C THR A 59 26.79 3.77 -7.54
N ALA A 60 27.14 3.05 -6.48
CA ALA A 60 26.29 2.98 -5.28
C ALA A 60 26.66 4.12 -4.33
N ALA A 61 25.68 4.60 -3.58
CA ALA A 61 25.83 5.58 -2.53
C ALA A 61 24.96 5.18 -1.34
N ARG A 62 25.41 5.51 -0.13
CA ARG A 62 24.56 5.44 1.06
C ARG A 62 23.88 6.78 1.29
N VAL A 63 22.65 6.75 1.78
CA VAL A 63 21.99 7.93 2.31
C VAL A 63 22.45 8.16 3.75
N THR A 64 23.00 9.34 4.01
CA THR A 64 23.43 9.75 5.37
C THR A 64 22.26 10.22 6.21
N SER A 65 22.44 10.30 7.54
CA SER A 65 21.43 10.85 8.46
C SER A 65 21.10 12.33 8.23
N GLU A 66 21.82 13.03 7.36
CA GLU A 66 21.52 14.41 6.93
C GLU A 66 20.75 14.44 5.59
N GLY A 67 20.40 13.29 5.02
CA GLY A 67 19.73 13.17 3.71
C GLY A 67 20.66 13.39 2.53
N SER A 68 21.98 13.41 2.74
CA SER A 68 22.97 13.53 1.66
C SER A 68 23.43 12.16 1.15
N PHE A 69 23.81 12.07 -0.13
CA PHE A 69 24.29 10.84 -0.76
C PHE A 69 25.82 10.77 -0.71
N GLU A 70 26.36 9.74 -0.06
CA GLU A 70 27.81 9.48 0.02
C GLU A 70 28.15 8.25 -0.82
N THR A 71 28.93 8.46 -1.90
CA THR A 71 29.36 7.39 -2.80
C THR A 71 30.13 6.31 -2.04
N MET A 72 29.78 5.04 -2.29
CA MET A 72 30.48 3.88 -1.77
C MET A 72 31.74 3.63 -2.61
N GLU A 73 32.89 3.47 -1.95
CA GLU A 73 34.14 3.19 -2.66
C GLU A 73 34.08 1.82 -3.34
N GLY A 74 34.65 1.72 -4.54
CA GLY A 74 34.75 0.45 -5.28
C GLY A 74 33.47 0.05 -6.01
N THR A 75 32.37 0.80 -5.90
CA THR A 75 31.15 0.58 -6.67
C THR A 75 31.12 1.54 -7.86
N GLU A 76 31.65 1.11 -9.02
CA GLU A 76 31.61 1.90 -10.26
C GLU A 76 31.44 0.97 -11.47
N THR A 77 30.51 1.33 -12.35
CA THR A 77 30.31 0.69 -13.66
C THR A 77 29.84 1.74 -14.66
N GLU A 78 29.71 1.36 -15.93
CA GLU A 78 29.16 2.23 -16.98
C GLU A 78 27.95 1.58 -17.63
N THR A 79 26.98 2.40 -18.02
CA THR A 79 25.87 1.93 -18.84
C THR A 79 26.34 1.56 -20.25
N ASN A 80 25.76 0.49 -20.80
CA ASN A 80 26.00 0.09 -22.18
C ASN A 80 25.18 0.94 -23.19
N ALA A 81 25.27 0.60 -24.49
CA ALA A 81 24.55 1.30 -25.57
C ALA A 81 23.02 1.29 -25.44
N SER A 82 22.46 0.36 -24.66
CA SER A 82 21.02 0.29 -24.34
C SER A 82 20.66 1.05 -23.05
N GLY A 83 21.64 1.64 -22.35
CA GLY A 83 21.43 2.28 -21.06
C GLY A 83 21.47 1.31 -19.87
N ASN A 84 21.75 0.02 -20.08
CA ASN A 84 21.74 -0.99 -19.02
C ASN A 84 23.07 -1.03 -18.28
N PHE A 85 23.03 -1.32 -16.99
CA PHE A 85 24.22 -1.51 -16.14
C PHE A 85 24.08 -2.77 -15.29
N MET A 86 25.23 -3.23 -14.80
CA MET A 86 25.34 -4.27 -13.77
C MET A 86 26.40 -3.79 -12.79
N LEU A 87 26.03 -3.69 -11.51
CA LEU A 87 26.87 -3.16 -10.44
C LEU A 87 26.91 -4.16 -9.29
N GLU A 88 28.12 -4.49 -8.82
CA GLU A 88 28.29 -5.26 -7.58
C GLU A 88 28.33 -4.31 -6.39
N VAL A 89 27.51 -4.57 -5.38
CA VAL A 89 27.39 -3.76 -4.17
C VAL A 89 27.51 -4.67 -2.96
N ASP A 90 28.41 -4.33 -2.04
CA ASP A 90 28.43 -4.96 -0.71
C ASP A 90 27.33 -4.32 0.14
N VAL A 91 26.19 -5.01 0.25
CA VAL A 91 25.00 -4.49 0.92
C VAL A 91 25.09 -4.58 2.43
N GLU A 92 26.03 -5.36 2.97
CA GLU A 92 26.36 -5.35 4.41
C GLU A 92 27.24 -4.16 4.81
N ALA A 93 27.87 -3.47 3.85
CA ALA A 93 28.75 -2.34 4.13
C ALA A 93 28.01 -1.04 4.42
N ALA A 94 26.73 -0.93 4.05
CA ALA A 94 25.91 0.26 4.29
C ALA A 94 24.40 -0.06 4.28
N GLU A 95 23.64 0.65 5.11
CA GLU A 95 22.18 0.73 5.02
C GLU A 95 21.77 1.86 4.07
N ASN A 96 20.50 1.85 3.64
CA ASN A 96 19.88 2.92 2.85
C ASN A 96 20.63 3.20 1.53
N ILE A 97 20.75 2.17 0.69
CA ILE A 97 21.55 2.22 -0.54
C ILE A 97 20.75 2.82 -1.70
N VAL A 98 21.41 3.71 -2.44
CA VAL A 98 20.91 4.36 -3.65
C VAL A 98 21.92 4.17 -4.78
N ILE A 99 21.43 3.80 -5.95
CA ILE A 99 22.20 3.76 -7.18
C ILE A 99 22.14 5.12 -7.85
N VAL A 100 23.29 5.69 -8.16
CA VAL A 100 23.44 7.02 -8.76
C VAL A 100 24.10 6.89 -10.12
N ALA A 101 23.42 7.35 -11.17
CA ALA A 101 23.93 7.44 -12.53
C ALA A 101 24.24 8.90 -12.90
N LYS A 102 25.43 9.19 -13.44
CA LYS A 102 25.84 10.55 -13.82
C LYS A 102 26.36 10.60 -15.25
N LYS A 103 25.90 11.61 -16.00
CA LYS A 103 26.43 11.91 -17.34
C LYS A 103 26.23 13.37 -17.73
N GLU A 104 27.32 14.01 -18.18
CA GLU A 104 27.29 15.37 -18.76
C GLU A 104 26.58 16.43 -17.88
N GLY A 105 26.69 16.29 -16.55
CA GLY A 105 26.06 17.19 -15.57
C GLY A 105 24.64 16.82 -15.18
N ASN A 106 24.05 15.79 -15.78
CA ASN A 106 22.81 15.17 -15.32
C ASN A 106 23.12 14.09 -14.29
N GLU A 107 22.22 13.93 -13.34
CA GLU A 107 22.25 12.92 -12.29
C GLU A 107 20.87 12.28 -12.19
N TRP A 108 20.83 10.96 -12.18
CA TRP A 108 19.62 10.17 -11.95
C TRP A 108 19.87 9.18 -10.83
N ARG A 109 18.82 8.85 -10.08
CA ARG A 109 18.91 8.00 -8.89
C ARG A 109 17.82 6.93 -8.88
N GLY A 110 18.09 5.79 -8.25
CA GLY A 110 17.10 4.79 -7.89
C GLY A 110 17.52 4.12 -6.59
N PHE A 111 16.60 3.93 -5.65
CA PHE A 111 16.91 3.38 -4.33
C PHE A 111 16.54 1.90 -4.24
N LEU A 112 17.31 1.16 -3.45
CA LEU A 112 17.07 -0.27 -3.21
C LEU A 112 16.14 -0.45 -2.02
N SER A 113 15.44 -1.60 -1.99
CA SER A 113 14.77 -2.06 -0.77
C SER A 113 15.80 -2.34 0.32
N SER A 114 15.40 -2.23 1.59
CA SER A 114 16.23 -2.57 2.75
C SER A 114 16.60 -4.06 2.84
N GLU A 115 15.96 -4.92 2.06
CA GLU A 115 16.12 -6.39 2.12
C GLU A 115 17.14 -6.99 1.15
N VAL A 116 17.90 -6.17 0.41
CA VAL A 116 18.88 -6.73 -0.50
C VAL A 116 19.98 -7.44 0.31
N GLU A 117 20.12 -8.75 0.10
CA GLU A 117 21.15 -9.57 0.75
C GLU A 117 22.36 -9.81 -0.15
N ASN A 118 23.54 -9.98 0.46
CA ASN A 118 24.74 -10.37 -0.26
C ASN A 118 24.57 -11.74 -0.95
N GLY A 119 24.99 -11.84 -2.22
CA GLY A 119 24.80 -13.05 -3.04
C GLY A 119 23.44 -13.13 -3.75
N SER A 120 22.55 -12.16 -3.53
CA SER A 120 21.33 -11.99 -4.33
C SER A 120 21.61 -11.27 -5.65
N SER A 121 20.66 -11.38 -6.59
CA SER A 121 20.61 -10.57 -7.80
C SER A 121 19.29 -9.82 -7.82
N VAL A 122 19.35 -8.50 -7.90
CA VAL A 122 18.19 -7.61 -7.83
C VAL A 122 18.09 -6.79 -9.11
N THR A 123 16.89 -6.75 -9.69
CA THR A 123 16.58 -5.85 -10.79
C THR A 123 15.99 -4.57 -10.22
N LEU A 124 16.73 -3.47 -10.35
CA LEU A 124 16.26 -2.14 -9.98
C LEU A 124 15.30 -1.60 -11.05
N LYS A 125 14.18 -1.01 -10.62
CA LYS A 125 13.33 -0.14 -11.45
C LYS A 125 14.18 0.80 -12.32
N PRO A 126 13.80 1.07 -13.59
CA PRO A 126 14.56 1.98 -14.45
C PRO A 126 14.84 3.33 -13.78
N ILE A 127 16.12 3.71 -13.77
CA ILE A 127 16.60 4.97 -13.22
C ILE A 127 16.18 6.11 -14.15
N ASN A 128 15.23 6.94 -13.72
CA ASN A 128 14.62 8.03 -14.49
C ASN A 128 14.27 9.22 -13.56
N THR A 129 13.44 10.16 -14.02
CA THR A 129 13.00 11.31 -13.20
C THR A 129 12.15 10.86 -12.00
N GLU A 130 11.26 9.91 -12.19
CA GLU A 130 10.41 9.32 -11.14
C GLU A 130 11.24 8.68 -10.04
N SER A 131 12.12 7.74 -10.39
CA SER A 131 13.00 7.09 -9.41
C SER A 131 13.98 8.06 -8.74
N THR A 132 14.32 9.16 -9.43
CA THR A 132 15.14 10.23 -8.84
C THR A 132 14.37 11.02 -7.80
N ALA A 133 13.09 11.30 -8.05
CA ALA A 133 12.19 11.94 -7.08
C ALA A 133 11.92 11.01 -5.90
N GLU A 134 11.64 9.73 -6.14
CA GLU A 134 11.50 8.69 -5.12
C GLU A 134 12.74 8.63 -4.22
N SER A 135 13.93 8.55 -4.81
CA SER A 135 15.20 8.54 -4.07
C SER A 135 15.42 9.81 -3.25
N SER A 136 14.86 10.95 -3.70
CA SER A 136 14.94 12.22 -2.97
C SER A 136 13.97 12.24 -1.78
N VAL A 137 12.78 11.65 -1.93
CA VAL A 137 11.83 11.43 -0.83
C VAL A 137 12.41 10.44 0.19
N PHE A 138 13.01 9.33 -0.27
CA PHE A 138 13.71 8.38 0.58
C PHE A 138 14.82 9.04 1.40
N ALA A 139 15.59 9.94 0.77
CA ALA A 139 16.63 10.68 1.49
C ALA A 139 16.10 11.54 2.64
N GLU A 140 14.95 12.19 2.45
CA GLU A 140 14.26 12.97 3.49
C GLU A 140 13.68 12.06 4.59
N VAL A 141 13.17 10.88 4.22
CA VAL A 141 12.71 9.86 5.18
C VAL A 141 13.87 9.41 6.07
N VAL A 142 15.03 9.08 5.50
CA VAL A 142 16.25 8.72 6.25
C VAL A 142 16.71 9.88 7.13
N ALA A 143 16.76 11.10 6.59
CA ALA A 143 17.16 12.30 7.35
C ALA A 143 16.26 12.57 8.57
N SER A 144 14.98 12.19 8.46
CA SER A 144 14.01 12.32 9.54
C SER A 144 14.03 11.15 10.54
N GLY A 145 14.83 10.11 10.29
CA GLY A 145 14.96 8.93 11.14
C GLY A 145 13.76 7.98 11.08
N ASN A 146 13.04 7.93 9.95
CA ASN A 146 11.83 7.10 9.79
C ASN A 146 11.97 6.04 8.69
N ALA A 147 13.20 5.71 8.28
CA ALA A 147 13.47 4.69 7.27
C ALA A 147 13.03 3.29 7.72
N ASP A 148 12.96 3.04 9.04
CA ASP A 148 12.55 1.74 9.60
C ASP A 148 11.03 1.51 9.53
N ILE A 149 10.23 2.56 9.29
CA ILE A 149 8.75 2.48 9.32
C ILE A 149 8.07 2.90 8.00
N VAL A 150 8.79 3.66 7.15
CA VAL A 150 8.32 4.03 5.81
C VAL A 150 8.94 3.06 4.81
N GLN A 151 8.10 2.26 4.17
CA GLN A 151 8.52 1.22 3.23
C GLN A 151 8.73 1.78 1.83
N LYS A 152 9.53 1.06 1.02
CA LYS A 152 9.73 1.38 -0.40
C LYS A 152 8.39 1.44 -1.16
N SER A 153 7.49 0.49 -0.89
CA SER A 153 6.15 0.46 -1.46
C SER A 153 5.31 1.70 -1.10
N ASP A 154 5.47 2.27 0.11
CA ASP A 154 4.78 3.52 0.48
C ASP A 154 5.28 4.69 -0.38
N ILE A 155 6.60 4.77 -0.62
CA ILE A 155 7.20 5.83 -1.45
C ILE A 155 6.75 5.70 -2.90
N GLU A 156 6.85 4.50 -3.49
CA GLU A 156 6.51 4.27 -4.90
C GLU A 156 5.00 4.37 -5.18
N ALA A 157 4.14 4.02 -4.22
CA ALA A 157 2.70 4.24 -4.34
C ALA A 157 2.32 5.73 -4.39
N VAL A 158 3.18 6.61 -3.87
CA VAL A 158 2.92 8.05 -3.77
C VAL A 158 3.65 8.85 -4.82
N VAL A 159 4.90 8.50 -5.14
CA VAL A 159 5.74 9.28 -6.04
C VAL A 159 5.57 8.77 -7.47
N THR A 160 4.46 9.20 -8.09
CA THR A 160 4.19 8.95 -9.52
C THR A 160 5.00 9.88 -10.43
N ASN A 161 5.00 9.64 -11.75
CA ASN A 161 5.59 10.54 -12.74
C ASN A 161 5.13 12.02 -12.62
N ASN A 162 3.86 12.26 -12.24
CA ASN A 162 3.35 13.61 -12.03
C ASN A 162 3.96 14.23 -10.77
N VAL A 163 4.11 13.45 -9.69
CA VAL A 163 4.82 13.86 -8.47
C VAL A 163 6.27 14.18 -8.75
N ALA A 164 6.94 13.33 -9.52
CA ALA A 164 8.31 13.54 -9.92
C ALA A 164 8.50 14.85 -10.71
N SER A 165 7.58 15.14 -11.63
CA SER A 165 7.58 16.38 -12.41
C SER A 165 7.40 17.63 -11.53
N GLU A 166 6.55 17.58 -10.50
CA GLU A 166 6.39 18.69 -9.56
C GLU A 166 7.59 18.88 -8.63
N VAL A 167 8.21 17.78 -8.19
CA VAL A 167 9.46 17.83 -7.42
C VAL A 167 10.58 18.43 -8.27
N GLU A 168 10.73 18.00 -9.52
CA GLU A 168 11.75 18.52 -10.44
C GLU A 168 11.55 20.02 -10.73
N SER A 169 10.30 20.45 -10.93
CA SER A 169 9.97 21.86 -11.17
C SER A 169 9.98 22.73 -9.90
N GLY A 170 10.13 22.13 -8.71
CA GLY A 170 10.15 22.82 -7.42
C GLY A 170 8.79 23.33 -6.96
N LEU A 171 7.69 22.82 -7.53
CA LEU A 171 6.33 23.15 -7.13
C LEU A 171 5.94 22.47 -5.81
N THR A 172 6.50 21.27 -5.57
CA THR A 172 6.44 20.56 -4.29
C THR A 172 7.84 20.17 -3.86
N SER A 173 8.03 19.86 -2.58
CA SER A 173 9.32 19.39 -2.05
C SER A 173 9.24 17.92 -1.62
N SER A 174 10.33 17.18 -1.82
CA SER A 174 10.47 15.81 -1.32
C SER A 174 10.23 15.71 0.20
N ALA A 175 10.63 16.73 0.97
CA ALA A 175 10.40 16.81 2.40
C ALA A 175 8.91 16.83 2.78
N GLN A 176 8.04 17.48 1.98
CA GLN A 176 6.60 17.50 2.23
C GLN A 176 5.96 16.13 1.98
N ILE A 177 6.41 15.43 0.93
CA ILE A 177 5.96 14.08 0.63
C ILE A 177 6.43 13.11 1.72
N ALA A 178 7.72 13.18 2.10
CA ALA A 178 8.28 12.38 3.18
C ALA A 178 7.55 12.59 4.51
N ALA A 179 7.16 13.83 4.84
CA ALA A 179 6.36 14.10 6.03
C ALA A 179 4.96 13.46 5.98
N ALA A 180 4.33 13.40 4.81
CA ALA A 180 3.04 12.73 4.65
C ALA A 180 3.15 11.21 4.83
N LEU A 181 4.17 10.60 4.23
CA LEU A 181 4.48 9.17 4.38
C LEU A 181 4.85 8.81 5.82
N LYS A 182 5.60 9.68 6.49
CA LYS A 182 5.89 9.53 7.91
C LYS A 182 4.61 9.47 8.74
N ASN A 183 3.68 10.41 8.53
CA ASN A 183 2.45 10.44 9.31
C ASN A 183 1.60 9.16 9.12
N SER A 184 1.55 8.62 7.90
CA SER A 184 0.82 7.38 7.62
C SER A 184 1.53 6.15 8.17
N ALA A 185 2.88 6.12 8.13
CA ALA A 185 3.67 5.09 8.79
C ALA A 185 3.50 5.11 10.32
N GLU A 186 3.52 6.28 10.96
CA GLU A 186 3.24 6.42 12.40
C GLU A 186 1.82 5.94 12.73
N ALA A 187 0.82 6.21 11.87
CA ALA A 187 -0.54 5.72 12.07
C ALA A 187 -0.62 4.18 11.99
N ARG A 188 0.08 3.57 11.04
CA ARG A 188 0.21 2.10 10.94
C ARG A 188 0.87 1.51 12.19
N VAL A 189 1.97 2.09 12.66
CA VAL A 189 2.64 1.63 13.90
C VAL A 189 1.68 1.67 15.10
N GLU A 190 0.95 2.78 15.26
CA GLU A 190 -0.04 2.93 16.33
C GLU A 190 -1.14 1.86 16.23
N PHE A 191 -1.66 1.62 15.02
CA PHE A 191 -2.67 0.60 14.78
C PHE A 191 -2.20 -0.79 15.21
N TYR A 192 -0.97 -1.17 14.86
CA TYR A 192 -0.40 -2.45 15.28
C TYR A 192 -0.24 -2.52 16.80
N SER A 193 0.24 -1.46 17.44
CA SER A 193 0.38 -1.39 18.90
C SER A 193 -0.94 -1.66 19.62
N GLU A 194 -2.03 -1.07 19.14
CA GLU A 194 -3.35 -1.19 19.77
C GLU A 194 -4.06 -2.52 19.42
N MET A 195 -3.98 -2.96 18.16
CA MET A 195 -4.70 -4.15 17.70
C MET A 195 -3.98 -5.48 18.02
N MET A 196 -2.64 -5.49 18.04
CA MET A 196 -1.85 -6.71 18.22
C MET A 196 -1.19 -6.82 19.60
N GLN A 197 -1.23 -5.75 20.42
CA GLN A 197 -0.72 -5.71 21.79
C GLN A 197 0.68 -6.34 21.91
N ASP A 198 0.81 -7.49 22.58
CA ASP A 198 2.09 -8.15 22.86
C ASP A 198 2.83 -8.64 21.60
N ASN A 199 2.16 -8.80 20.45
CA ASN A 199 2.74 -9.27 19.19
C ASN A 199 2.95 -8.14 18.15
N SER A 200 2.76 -6.88 18.52
CA SER A 200 2.73 -5.76 17.56
C SER A 200 4.03 -5.57 16.78
N GLU A 201 5.18 -5.69 17.44
CA GLU A 201 6.50 -5.50 16.82
C GLU A 201 6.81 -6.60 15.80
N GLU A 202 6.62 -7.87 16.17
CA GLU A 202 6.85 -9.03 15.30
C GLU A 202 5.92 -9.02 14.08
N ALA A 203 4.63 -8.73 14.29
CA ALA A 203 3.67 -8.65 13.19
C ALA A 203 3.95 -7.46 12.25
N LEU A 204 4.42 -6.33 12.79
CA LEU A 204 4.79 -5.18 11.97
C LEU A 204 6.05 -5.46 11.14
N GLU A 205 7.06 -6.10 11.73
CA GLU A 205 8.29 -6.53 11.05
C GLU A 205 7.95 -7.52 9.93
N GLU A 206 7.16 -8.57 10.21
CA GLU A 206 6.70 -9.53 9.19
C GLU A 206 5.90 -8.84 8.07
N THR A 207 5.08 -7.83 8.39
CA THR A 207 4.38 -7.04 7.38
C THR A 207 5.36 -6.31 6.47
N TYR A 208 6.39 -5.68 7.04
CA TYR A 208 7.40 -4.97 6.26
C TYR A 208 8.18 -5.90 5.34
N GLU A 209 8.53 -7.10 5.83
CA GLU A 209 9.19 -8.10 5.01
C GLU A 209 8.33 -8.52 3.81
N LEU A 210 7.05 -8.81 4.06
CA LEU A 210 6.13 -9.22 3.01
C LEU A 210 5.80 -8.10 2.02
N LEU A 211 5.77 -6.84 2.47
CA LEU A 211 5.61 -5.67 1.58
C LEU A 211 6.83 -5.48 0.68
N ALA A 212 8.03 -5.73 1.19
CA ALA A 212 9.25 -5.63 0.42
C ALA A 212 9.37 -6.78 -0.61
N GLU A 213 8.96 -8.01 -0.28
CA GLU A 213 8.84 -9.11 -1.25
C GLU A 213 7.80 -8.80 -2.34
N ALA A 214 6.62 -8.28 -1.97
CA ALA A 214 5.59 -7.89 -2.93
C ALA A 214 6.10 -6.81 -3.91
N GLN A 215 6.86 -5.84 -3.40
CA GLN A 215 7.49 -4.80 -4.21
C GLN A 215 8.58 -5.38 -5.14
N PHE A 216 9.41 -6.29 -4.64
CA PHE A 216 10.42 -6.98 -5.44
C PHE A 216 9.78 -7.77 -6.59
N GLN A 217 8.68 -8.46 -6.31
CA GLN A 217 7.91 -9.18 -7.32
C GLN A 217 7.35 -8.23 -8.39
N LEU A 218 6.74 -7.10 -7.98
CA LEU A 218 6.25 -6.06 -8.91
C LEU A 218 7.37 -5.59 -9.86
N GLU A 219 8.53 -5.22 -9.32
CA GLU A 219 9.66 -4.72 -10.13
C GLU A 219 10.14 -5.77 -11.14
N SER A 220 10.22 -7.04 -10.72
CA SER A 220 10.57 -8.17 -11.57
C SER A 220 9.55 -8.37 -12.70
N GLU A 221 8.25 -8.34 -12.38
CA GLU A 221 7.17 -8.51 -13.35
C GLU A 221 7.08 -7.34 -14.33
N LEU A 222 7.26 -6.10 -13.87
CA LEU A 222 7.29 -4.91 -14.73
C LEU A 222 8.50 -4.92 -15.66
N ALA A 223 9.66 -5.41 -15.20
CA ALA A 223 10.85 -5.57 -16.03
C ALA A 223 10.65 -6.64 -17.13
N ALA A 224 9.94 -7.73 -16.81
CA ALA A 224 9.59 -8.78 -17.77
C ALA A 224 8.44 -8.40 -18.70
N SER A 225 7.64 -7.39 -18.35
CA SER A 225 6.41 -7.02 -19.04
C SER A 225 6.64 -6.36 -20.41
N SER A 226 6.03 -6.94 -21.44
CA SER A 226 6.16 -6.49 -22.83
C SER A 226 4.91 -5.81 -23.40
N SER A 227 3.79 -5.80 -22.68
CA SER A 227 2.53 -5.16 -23.10
C SER A 227 1.95 -4.26 -22.01
N ALA A 228 0.88 -3.53 -22.31
CA ALA A 228 0.18 -2.72 -21.31
C ALA A 228 -0.65 -3.60 -20.36
N GLU A 229 -1.24 -4.66 -20.90
CA GLU A 229 -2.05 -5.63 -20.15
C GLU A 229 -1.22 -6.36 -19.09
N ALA A 230 -0.02 -6.85 -19.44
CA ALA A 230 0.88 -7.50 -18.48
C ALA A 230 1.34 -6.55 -17.36
N ARG A 231 1.50 -5.25 -17.68
CA ARG A 231 1.81 -4.24 -16.66
C ARG A 231 0.63 -4.01 -15.72
N SER A 232 -0.59 -3.95 -16.26
CA SER A 232 -1.81 -3.83 -15.46
C SER A 232 -1.93 -5.01 -14.50
N GLU A 233 -1.77 -6.23 -15.01
CA GLU A 233 -1.85 -7.46 -14.20
C GLU A 233 -0.80 -7.49 -13.09
N ALA A 234 0.43 -7.01 -13.36
CA ALA A 234 1.47 -6.90 -12.33
C ALA A 234 1.08 -5.93 -11.19
N TYR A 235 0.42 -4.81 -11.52
CA TYR A 235 -0.08 -3.88 -10.51
C TYR A 235 -1.25 -4.46 -9.71
N ASP A 236 -2.16 -5.20 -10.36
CA ASP A 236 -3.26 -5.88 -9.67
C ASP A 236 -2.72 -6.90 -8.65
N VAL A 237 -1.76 -7.73 -9.08
CA VAL A 237 -1.07 -8.71 -8.22
C VAL A 237 -0.34 -8.03 -7.06
N PHE A 238 0.29 -6.87 -7.30
CA PHE A 238 0.95 -6.10 -6.26
C PHE A 238 -0.01 -5.55 -5.21
N ILE A 239 -1.17 -5.03 -5.65
CA ILE A 239 -2.20 -4.53 -4.74
C ILE A 239 -2.73 -5.68 -3.87
N GLU A 240 -3.03 -6.84 -4.47
CA GLU A 240 -3.47 -8.02 -3.71
C GLU A 240 -2.38 -8.52 -2.75
N SER A 241 -1.12 -8.58 -3.19
CA SER A 241 0.02 -8.97 -2.35
C SER A 241 0.23 -8.01 -1.18
N THR A 242 0.00 -6.71 -1.40
CA THR A 242 0.04 -5.69 -0.35
C THR A 242 -1.01 -5.96 0.72
N VAL A 243 -2.25 -6.30 0.34
CA VAL A 243 -3.29 -6.66 1.32
C VAL A 243 -2.92 -7.96 2.05
N ASN A 244 -2.45 -8.97 1.31
CA ASN A 244 -2.07 -10.26 1.87
C ASN A 244 -0.89 -10.16 2.84
N ALA A 245 0.01 -9.18 2.68
CA ALA A 245 1.11 -8.96 3.62
C ALA A 245 0.62 -8.73 5.06
N TYR A 246 -0.38 -7.86 5.24
CA TYR A 246 -0.98 -7.59 6.55
C TYR A 246 -1.72 -8.80 7.12
N VAL A 247 -2.46 -9.53 6.26
CA VAL A 247 -3.21 -10.72 6.68
C VAL A 247 -2.25 -11.84 7.11
N ASN A 248 -1.19 -12.08 6.35
CA ASN A 248 -0.20 -13.11 6.64
C ASN A 248 0.61 -12.79 7.90
N ALA A 249 0.88 -11.51 8.17
CA ALA A 249 1.49 -11.04 9.40
C ALA A 249 0.56 -11.10 10.64
N GLY A 250 -0.66 -11.60 10.47
CA GLY A 250 -1.54 -11.98 11.57
C GLY A 250 -2.70 -11.02 11.85
N LEU A 251 -2.86 -9.94 11.08
CA LEU A 251 -4.11 -9.19 11.09
C LEU A 251 -5.23 -10.02 10.43
N ASP A 252 -6.45 -9.94 10.95
CA ASP A 252 -7.60 -10.42 10.19
C ASP A 252 -7.94 -9.47 9.02
N ALA A 253 -8.83 -9.90 8.13
CA ALA A 253 -9.19 -9.12 6.94
C ALA A 253 -9.83 -7.77 7.31
N SER A 254 -10.65 -7.71 8.35
CA SER A 254 -11.29 -6.48 8.81
C SER A 254 -10.27 -5.50 9.40
N ALA A 255 -9.36 -5.97 10.26
CA ALA A 255 -8.26 -5.18 10.78
C ALA A 255 -7.33 -4.67 9.66
N THR A 256 -7.05 -5.51 8.67
CA THR A 256 -6.27 -5.13 7.48
C THR A 256 -6.94 -4.00 6.69
N ALA A 257 -8.24 -4.13 6.39
CA ALA A 257 -9.01 -3.10 5.70
C ALA A 257 -9.00 -1.76 6.46
N LYS A 258 -9.17 -1.82 7.78
CA LYS A 258 -9.12 -0.64 8.66
C LYS A 258 -7.73 0.04 8.64
N ALA A 259 -6.66 -0.75 8.71
CA ALA A 259 -5.29 -0.23 8.66
C ALA A 259 -4.98 0.45 7.32
N LEU A 260 -5.35 -0.18 6.20
CA LEU A 260 -5.07 0.32 4.85
C LEU A 260 -5.94 1.53 4.48
N GLU A 261 -7.20 1.56 4.90
CA GLU A 261 -8.04 2.75 4.72
C GLU A 261 -7.52 3.93 5.55
N MET A 262 -7.10 3.68 6.80
CA MET A 262 -6.46 4.69 7.64
C MET A 262 -5.16 5.21 7.01
N TRP A 263 -4.28 4.33 6.55
CA TRP A 263 -3.05 4.71 5.84
C TRP A 263 -3.36 5.58 4.62
N SER A 264 -4.35 5.18 3.81
CA SER A 264 -4.78 5.92 2.61
C SER A 264 -5.25 7.33 2.96
N ARG A 265 -6.16 7.44 3.93
CA ARG A 265 -6.73 8.72 4.37
C ARG A 265 -5.68 9.64 4.98
N VAL A 266 -4.78 9.12 5.82
CA VAL A 266 -3.71 9.91 6.45
C VAL A 266 -2.70 10.41 5.42
N THR A 267 -2.33 9.57 4.46
CA THR A 267 -1.42 9.94 3.37
C THR A 267 -1.99 11.12 2.57
N VAL A 268 -3.22 10.98 2.07
CA VAL A 268 -3.88 12.03 1.26
C VAL A 268 -4.15 13.30 2.07
N ASN A 269 -4.55 13.19 3.34
CA ASN A 269 -4.83 14.35 4.19
C ASN A 269 -3.56 15.10 4.60
N SER A 270 -2.44 14.40 4.78
CA SER A 270 -1.15 15.00 5.12
C SER A 270 -0.55 15.79 3.95
N MET A 271 -0.93 15.48 2.72
CA MET A 271 -0.55 16.23 1.50
C MET A 271 -1.37 17.51 1.34
N THR A 272 -1.12 18.49 2.21
CA THR A 272 -1.86 19.77 2.24
C THR A 272 -1.31 20.84 1.30
N ALA A 273 -0.05 20.70 0.85
CA ALA A 273 0.67 21.73 0.09
C ALA A 273 1.11 21.26 -1.31
N VAL A 274 0.55 20.16 -1.79
CA VAL A 274 0.74 19.65 -3.16
C VAL A 274 -0.38 20.16 -4.08
N SER A 275 -0.22 20.06 -5.40
CA SER A 275 -1.30 20.41 -6.32
C SER A 275 -2.48 19.44 -6.23
N SER A 276 -3.65 19.85 -6.73
CA SER A 276 -4.82 18.97 -6.78
C SER A 276 -4.60 17.76 -7.69
N GLU A 277 -3.78 17.87 -8.73
CA GLU A 277 -3.45 16.77 -9.65
C GLU A 277 -2.67 15.69 -8.91
N ILE A 278 -1.60 16.06 -8.20
CA ILE A 278 -0.84 15.17 -7.31
C ILE A 278 -1.74 14.51 -6.28
N LYS A 279 -2.56 15.32 -5.62
CA LYS A 279 -3.42 14.83 -4.55
C LYS A 279 -4.46 13.84 -5.09
N ASN A 280 -4.90 14.02 -6.33
CA ASN A 280 -5.80 13.09 -7.00
C ASN A 280 -5.06 11.79 -7.36
N ASP A 281 -3.87 11.86 -7.97
CA ASP A 281 -3.10 10.65 -8.30
C ASP A 281 -2.82 9.78 -7.07
N VAL A 282 -2.34 10.41 -5.99
CA VAL A 282 -2.09 9.70 -4.72
C VAL A 282 -3.39 9.13 -4.16
N ARG A 283 -4.50 9.86 -4.25
CA ARG A 283 -5.81 9.37 -3.80
C ARG A 283 -6.26 8.17 -4.61
N ALA A 284 -6.13 8.19 -5.93
CA ALA A 284 -6.51 7.06 -6.79
C ALA A 284 -5.75 5.80 -6.35
N GLN A 285 -4.41 5.88 -6.26
CA GLN A 285 -3.58 4.74 -5.90
C GLN A 285 -3.87 4.23 -4.48
N ALA A 286 -3.94 5.13 -3.50
CA ALA A 286 -4.19 4.75 -2.11
C ALA A 286 -5.61 4.22 -1.90
N SER A 287 -6.59 4.73 -2.64
CA SER A 287 -7.97 4.23 -2.60
C SER A 287 -8.13 2.88 -3.27
N LEU A 288 -7.35 2.53 -4.30
CA LEU A 288 -7.37 1.19 -4.88
C LEU A 288 -6.91 0.12 -3.89
N ILE A 289 -5.82 0.38 -3.15
CA ILE A 289 -5.33 -0.53 -2.10
C ILE A 289 -6.39 -0.69 -0.99
N ALA A 290 -6.95 0.42 -0.52
CA ALA A 290 -7.98 0.40 0.52
C ALA A 290 -9.26 -0.31 0.04
N ALA A 291 -9.71 -0.07 -1.20
CA ALA A 291 -10.88 -0.70 -1.78
C ALA A 291 -10.72 -2.22 -1.91
N THR A 292 -9.57 -2.69 -2.36
CA THR A 292 -9.27 -4.13 -2.40
C THR A 292 -9.32 -4.75 -1.01
N ALA A 293 -8.74 -4.09 0.00
CA ALA A 293 -8.76 -4.59 1.37
C ALA A 293 -10.18 -4.62 1.96
N VAL A 294 -10.95 -3.54 1.79
CA VAL A 294 -12.35 -3.45 2.23
C VAL A 294 -13.20 -4.53 1.57
N ASP A 295 -13.07 -4.71 0.26
CA ASP A 295 -13.82 -5.72 -0.50
C ASP A 295 -13.51 -7.14 -0.01
N LEU A 296 -12.22 -7.50 0.11
CA LEU A 296 -11.81 -8.81 0.62
C LEU A 296 -12.29 -9.04 2.06
N ALA A 297 -12.31 -8.01 2.89
CA ALA A 297 -12.83 -8.10 4.25
C ALA A 297 -14.35 -8.32 4.27
N VAL A 298 -15.13 -7.59 3.47
CA VAL A 298 -16.58 -7.80 3.36
C VAL A 298 -16.89 -9.19 2.82
N GLN A 299 -16.13 -9.68 1.83
CA GLN A 299 -16.26 -11.05 1.34
C GLN A 299 -15.98 -12.08 2.44
N ALA A 300 -14.92 -11.91 3.23
CA ALA A 300 -14.59 -12.81 4.33
C ALA A 300 -15.71 -12.85 5.39
N GLU A 301 -16.28 -11.70 5.74
CA GLU A 301 -17.42 -11.63 6.68
C GLU A 301 -18.68 -12.29 6.07
N ALA A 302 -18.97 -12.05 4.79
CA ALA A 302 -20.08 -12.69 4.09
C ALA A 302 -19.91 -14.21 4.01
N GLU A 303 -18.69 -14.72 3.82
CA GLU A 303 -18.36 -16.15 3.84
C GLU A 303 -18.53 -16.78 5.22
N ALA A 304 -18.26 -16.03 6.30
CA ALA A 304 -18.45 -16.47 7.68
C ALA A 304 -19.93 -16.55 8.08
N THR A 305 -20.83 -15.95 7.30
CA THR A 305 -22.28 -15.98 7.52
C THR A 305 -22.98 -17.08 6.72
N GLU A 306 -24.29 -17.25 6.94
CA GLU A 306 -25.14 -18.16 6.16
C GLU A 306 -25.68 -17.53 4.86
N MET A 307 -25.08 -16.43 4.38
CA MET A 307 -25.47 -15.80 3.11
C MET A 307 -25.41 -16.80 1.95
N SER A 308 -26.33 -16.64 1.01
CA SER A 308 -26.37 -17.47 -0.18
C SER A 308 -25.19 -17.22 -1.12
N GLU A 309 -24.80 -18.22 -1.91
CA GLU A 309 -23.72 -18.09 -2.90
C GLU A 309 -24.01 -17.00 -3.95
N SER A 310 -25.28 -16.75 -4.27
CA SER A 310 -25.68 -15.63 -5.14
C SER A 310 -25.39 -14.27 -4.51
N SER A 311 -25.60 -14.12 -3.20
CA SER A 311 -25.33 -12.88 -2.49
C SER A 311 -23.83 -12.66 -2.31
N LYS A 312 -23.06 -13.73 -2.01
CA LYS A 312 -21.59 -13.66 -1.99
C LYS A 312 -21.03 -13.24 -3.34
N GLN A 313 -21.56 -13.79 -4.44
CA GLN A 313 -21.16 -13.37 -5.78
C GLN A 313 -21.53 -11.91 -6.07
N ALA A 314 -22.70 -11.43 -5.62
CA ALA A 314 -23.08 -10.03 -5.80
C ALA A 314 -22.12 -9.07 -5.06
N ILE A 315 -21.64 -9.44 -3.87
CA ILE A 315 -20.60 -8.69 -3.13
C ILE A 315 -19.29 -8.67 -3.92
N ILE A 316 -18.85 -9.82 -4.46
CA ILE A 316 -17.65 -9.90 -5.29
C ILE A 316 -17.77 -8.99 -6.52
N ASP A 317 -18.91 -9.03 -7.20
CA ASP A 317 -19.17 -8.23 -8.39
C ASP A 317 -19.18 -6.72 -8.05
N ALA A 318 -19.76 -6.33 -6.91
CA ALA A 318 -19.73 -4.96 -6.40
C ALA A 318 -18.29 -4.48 -6.11
N GLY A 319 -17.43 -5.37 -5.58
CA GLY A 319 -16.02 -5.06 -5.34
C GLY A 319 -15.22 -4.81 -6.61
N VAL A 320 -15.52 -5.56 -7.69
CA VAL A 320 -14.95 -5.32 -9.02
C VAL A 320 -15.41 -3.97 -9.57
N GLU A 321 -16.69 -3.62 -9.42
CA GLU A 321 -17.24 -2.33 -9.85
C GLU A 321 -16.60 -1.16 -9.08
N LEU A 322 -16.43 -1.29 -7.75
CA LEU A 322 -15.75 -0.32 -6.91
C LEU A 322 -14.35 0.03 -7.43
N ARG A 323 -13.51 -0.99 -7.71
CA ARG A 323 -12.15 -0.76 -8.21
C ARG A 323 -12.16 -0.08 -9.58
N SER A 324 -13.03 -0.55 -10.49
CA SER A 324 -13.21 0.06 -11.82
C SER A 324 -13.64 1.54 -11.72
N ASP A 325 -14.53 1.88 -10.80
CA ASP A 325 -14.99 3.25 -10.61
C ASP A 325 -13.91 4.16 -10.00
N ILE A 326 -13.08 3.64 -9.09
CA ILE A 326 -11.93 4.37 -8.55
C ILE A 326 -10.89 4.63 -9.66
N GLU A 327 -10.59 3.66 -10.52
CA GLU A 327 -9.71 3.87 -11.68
C GLU A 327 -10.27 4.95 -12.61
N ALA A 328 -11.58 4.91 -12.88
CA ALA A 328 -12.25 5.87 -13.76
C ALA A 328 -12.31 7.29 -13.17
N SER A 329 -12.28 7.43 -11.83
CA SER A 329 -12.37 8.71 -11.12
C SER A 329 -11.15 9.63 -11.31
N ALA A 330 -10.04 9.08 -11.81
CA ALA A 330 -8.73 9.74 -11.80
C ALA A 330 -8.38 10.35 -10.42
N GLY A 331 -8.89 9.74 -9.35
CA GLY A 331 -8.68 10.16 -7.97
C GLY A 331 -9.39 11.44 -7.56
N VAL A 332 -10.38 11.93 -8.31
CA VAL A 332 -11.20 13.09 -7.88
C VAL A 332 -11.96 12.72 -6.61
N ALA A 333 -11.78 13.49 -5.53
CA ALA A 333 -12.29 13.15 -4.19
C ALA A 333 -13.78 12.77 -4.16
N SER A 334 -14.64 13.57 -4.80
CA SER A 334 -16.09 13.31 -4.82
C SER A 334 -16.49 12.10 -5.68
N GLU A 335 -15.66 11.73 -6.67
CA GLU A 335 -15.91 10.56 -7.53
C GLU A 335 -15.44 9.28 -6.83
N VAL A 336 -14.31 9.33 -6.12
CA VAL A 336 -13.87 8.24 -5.23
C VAL A 336 -14.88 8.00 -4.11
N GLU A 337 -15.38 9.05 -3.45
CA GLU A 337 -16.43 8.96 -2.43
C GLU A 337 -17.71 8.35 -3.01
N ALA A 338 -18.12 8.76 -4.22
CA ALA A 338 -19.28 8.18 -4.89
C ALA A 338 -19.09 6.69 -5.24
N ALA A 339 -17.88 6.24 -5.58
CA ALA A 339 -17.59 4.83 -5.84
C ALA A 339 -17.76 3.98 -4.56
N PHE A 340 -17.24 4.45 -3.42
CA PHE A 340 -17.44 3.76 -2.14
C PHE A 340 -18.91 3.79 -1.67
N GLU A 341 -19.64 4.88 -1.89
CA GLU A 341 -21.08 4.94 -1.59
C GLU A 341 -21.87 3.96 -2.48
N ALA A 342 -21.52 3.82 -3.76
CA ALA A 342 -22.15 2.83 -4.65
C ALA A 342 -21.89 1.39 -4.17
N TYR A 343 -20.65 1.09 -3.76
CA TYR A 343 -20.30 -0.20 -3.17
C TYR A 343 -21.08 -0.49 -1.89
N HIS A 344 -21.15 0.49 -0.99
CA HIS A 344 -21.94 0.43 0.24
C HIS A 344 -23.40 0.11 -0.06
N ASP A 345 -24.01 0.86 -0.97
CA ASP A 345 -25.40 0.66 -1.38
C ASP A 345 -25.64 -0.77 -1.87
N GLU A 346 -24.76 -1.32 -2.72
CA GLU A 346 -24.93 -2.66 -3.29
C GLU A 346 -24.73 -3.77 -2.25
N VAL A 347 -23.74 -3.65 -1.37
CA VAL A 347 -23.53 -4.62 -0.27
C VAL A 347 -24.72 -4.60 0.69
N ARG A 348 -25.19 -3.42 1.10
CA ARG A 348 -26.38 -3.30 1.96
C ARG A 348 -27.61 -3.90 1.28
N ASN A 349 -27.89 -3.56 0.02
CA ASN A 349 -29.02 -4.10 -0.72
C ASN A 349 -28.95 -5.64 -0.83
N THR A 350 -27.74 -6.17 -0.99
CA THR A 350 -27.47 -7.62 -0.99
C THR A 350 -27.78 -8.25 0.37
N MET A 351 -27.35 -7.64 1.48
CA MET A 351 -27.69 -8.10 2.83
C MET A 351 -29.21 -8.05 3.09
N GLU A 352 -29.90 -7.00 2.65
CA GLU A 352 -31.35 -6.87 2.79
C GLU A 352 -32.13 -7.94 2.01
N SER A 353 -31.60 -8.34 0.87
CA SER A 353 -32.23 -9.33 -0.01
C SER A 353 -31.94 -10.77 0.39
N ASP A 354 -30.90 -11.00 1.21
CA ASP A 354 -30.52 -12.33 1.66
C ASP A 354 -31.32 -12.76 2.91
N THR A 355 -31.71 -14.02 2.95
CA THR A 355 -32.47 -14.59 4.07
C THR A 355 -31.65 -14.76 5.35
N ALA A 356 -30.32 -14.62 5.29
CA ALA A 356 -29.45 -14.64 6.45
C ALA A 356 -29.71 -13.46 7.42
N PHE A 357 -30.29 -12.36 6.93
CA PHE A 357 -30.56 -11.17 7.73
C PHE A 357 -32.02 -10.71 7.63
N GLU A 358 -32.49 -10.01 8.66
CA GLU A 358 -33.79 -9.33 8.61
C GLU A 358 -33.62 -7.97 7.92
N ALA A 359 -34.14 -7.83 6.70
CA ALA A 359 -34.01 -6.61 5.88
C ALA A 359 -34.33 -5.30 6.61
N THR A 360 -35.41 -5.29 7.42
CA THR A 360 -35.79 -4.09 8.18
C THR A 360 -34.75 -3.72 9.25
N VAL A 361 -34.07 -4.71 9.83
CA VAL A 361 -33.02 -4.48 10.82
C VAL A 361 -31.78 -3.89 10.16
N ILE A 362 -31.33 -4.47 9.04
CA ILE A 362 -30.20 -3.95 8.24
C ILE A 362 -30.46 -2.49 7.84
N LEU A 363 -31.65 -2.21 7.29
CA LEU A 363 -32.03 -0.86 6.89
C LEU A 363 -32.08 0.12 8.09
N ASN A 364 -32.57 -0.30 9.26
CA ASN A 364 -32.59 0.57 10.44
C ASN A 364 -31.18 0.89 10.95
N ILE A 365 -30.31 -0.12 11.03
CA ILE A 365 -28.90 0.05 11.40
C ILE A 365 -28.23 1.06 10.46
N ASP A 366 -28.36 0.85 9.15
CA ASP A 366 -27.75 1.72 8.14
C ASP A 366 -28.24 3.17 8.26
N ASN A 367 -29.55 3.37 8.41
CA ASN A 367 -30.14 4.70 8.59
C ASN A 367 -29.66 5.40 9.87
N GLU A 368 -29.46 4.68 10.98
CA GLU A 368 -28.94 5.26 12.22
C GLU A 368 -27.47 5.68 12.08
N ILE A 369 -26.64 4.82 11.47
CA ILE A 369 -25.22 5.09 11.18
C ILE A 369 -25.07 6.34 10.30
N ASN A 370 -25.90 6.45 9.26
CA ASN A 370 -25.86 7.50 8.24
C ASN A 370 -26.74 8.73 8.54
N SER A 371 -27.37 8.79 9.71
CA SER A 371 -28.15 9.97 10.11
C SER A 371 -27.26 11.21 10.31
N ASP A 372 -27.86 12.41 10.30
CA ASP A 372 -27.15 13.70 10.45
C ASP A 372 -26.22 13.78 11.70
N ASN A 373 -26.51 13.00 12.75
CA ASN A 373 -25.70 12.91 13.98
C ASN A 373 -25.20 11.47 14.24
N GLY A 374 -25.29 10.61 13.23
CA GLY A 374 -24.86 9.22 13.28
C GLY A 374 -23.33 9.08 13.29
N ALA A 375 -22.87 7.84 13.35
CA ALA A 375 -21.45 7.52 13.44
C ALA A 375 -20.65 8.12 12.27
N LYS A 376 -21.17 8.04 11.04
CA LYS A 376 -20.50 8.56 9.83
C LYS A 376 -20.30 10.08 9.90
N SER A 377 -21.35 10.83 10.21
CA SER A 377 -21.28 12.30 10.37
C SER A 377 -20.28 12.74 11.45
N ASN A 378 -20.24 12.03 12.59
CA ASN A 378 -19.29 12.29 13.67
C ASN A 378 -17.85 11.96 13.25
N PHE A 379 -17.65 10.86 12.53
CA PHE A 379 -16.36 10.45 12.00
C PHE A 379 -15.82 11.48 11.00
N SER A 380 -16.58 11.83 9.97
CA SER A 380 -16.20 12.83 8.96
C SER A 380 -15.87 14.19 9.58
N SER A 381 -16.63 14.60 10.60
CA SER A 381 -16.36 15.83 11.35
C SER A 381 -15.05 15.76 12.13
N SER A 382 -14.78 14.62 12.78
CA SER A 382 -13.62 14.45 13.66
C SER A 382 -12.32 14.26 12.88
N ILE A 383 -12.36 13.52 11.78
CA ILE A 383 -11.17 13.26 10.96
C ILE A 383 -10.73 14.50 10.16
N SER A 384 -11.66 15.42 9.90
CA SER A 384 -11.37 16.67 9.19
C SER A 384 -10.38 17.55 9.98
N GLY A 385 -9.13 17.63 9.50
CA GLY A 385 -8.09 18.48 10.08
C GLY A 385 -7.17 17.80 11.09
N ILE A 386 -7.25 16.48 11.27
CA ILE A 386 -6.27 15.71 12.04
C ILE A 386 -5.07 15.38 11.15
N LEU A 387 -3.86 15.67 11.67
CA LEU A 387 -2.58 15.38 11.01
C LEU A 387 -1.67 14.46 11.86
N LYS A 388 -2.10 14.06 13.05
CA LYS A 388 -1.29 13.25 13.99
C LYS A 388 -1.81 11.83 14.05
N ALA A 389 -0.93 10.86 13.88
CA ALA A 389 -1.22 9.42 13.90
C ALA A 389 -2.12 8.97 15.06
N SER A 390 -1.74 9.25 16.31
CA SER A 390 -2.53 8.81 17.47
C SER A 390 -3.94 9.39 17.53
N ALA A 391 -4.11 10.65 17.11
CA ALA A 391 -5.42 11.28 17.05
C ALA A 391 -6.28 10.71 15.90
N VAL A 392 -5.67 10.13 14.86
CA VAL A 392 -6.40 9.43 13.81
C VAL A 392 -6.94 8.12 14.34
N PHE A 393 -6.11 7.33 15.02
CA PHE A 393 -6.54 6.04 15.58
C PHE A 393 -7.74 6.20 16.54
N ASP A 394 -7.69 7.15 17.48
CA ASP A 394 -8.79 7.42 18.42
C ASP A 394 -10.14 7.70 17.71
N VAL A 395 -10.08 8.38 16.55
CA VAL A 395 -11.27 8.70 15.75
C VAL A 395 -11.83 7.46 15.06
N TYR A 396 -10.96 6.59 14.56
CA TYR A 396 -11.35 5.30 13.98
C TYR A 396 -11.95 4.37 15.03
N GLU A 397 -11.31 4.23 16.19
CA GLU A 397 -11.80 3.42 17.30
C GLU A 397 -13.19 3.91 17.77
N SER A 398 -13.37 5.23 17.90
CA SER A 398 -14.65 5.84 18.25
C SER A 398 -15.74 5.54 17.22
N PHE A 399 -15.40 5.58 15.93
CA PHE A 399 -16.32 5.24 14.85
C PHE A 399 -16.73 3.76 14.89
N PHE A 400 -15.77 2.85 15.03
CA PHE A 400 -16.03 1.42 15.11
C PHE A 400 -16.90 1.06 16.31
N THR A 401 -16.56 1.60 17.49
CA THR A 401 -17.33 1.40 18.72
C THR A 401 -18.75 1.94 18.58
N SER A 402 -18.92 3.09 17.91
CA SER A 402 -20.25 3.67 17.67
C SER A 402 -21.10 2.78 16.77
N ILE A 403 -20.54 2.20 15.70
CA ILE A 403 -21.28 1.29 14.81
C ILE A 403 -21.63 -0.01 15.55
N GLN A 404 -20.68 -0.62 16.27
CA GLN A 404 -20.93 -1.82 17.07
C GLN A 404 -22.09 -1.59 18.06
N GLY A 405 -22.09 -0.46 18.77
CA GLY A 405 -23.18 -0.11 19.68
C GLY A 405 -24.54 0.02 18.99
N THR A 406 -24.59 0.61 17.78
CA THR A 406 -25.81 0.69 16.97
C THR A 406 -26.31 -0.70 16.58
N VAL A 407 -25.42 -1.57 16.11
CA VAL A 407 -25.76 -2.95 15.70
C VAL A 407 -26.24 -3.76 16.90
N GLU A 408 -25.51 -3.78 18.01
CA GLU A 408 -25.88 -4.49 19.24
C GLU A 408 -27.26 -4.06 19.76
N SER A 409 -27.58 -2.76 19.67
CA SER A 409 -28.88 -2.25 20.11
C SER A 409 -30.05 -2.77 19.26
N ASN A 410 -29.84 -2.90 17.95
CA ASN A 410 -30.84 -3.36 16.99
C ASN A 410 -30.95 -4.90 16.94
N LEU A 411 -29.86 -5.61 17.26
CA LEU A 411 -29.74 -7.08 17.26
C LEU A 411 -29.68 -7.69 18.67
N SER A 412 -30.22 -7.02 19.70
CA SER A 412 -30.13 -7.44 21.11
C SER A 412 -30.66 -8.84 21.47
N GLY A 413 -31.27 -9.57 20.53
CA GLY A 413 -31.71 -10.96 20.66
C GLY A 413 -31.02 -11.97 19.72
N SER A 414 -30.10 -11.51 18.87
CA SER A 414 -29.34 -12.32 17.91
C SER A 414 -28.13 -12.99 18.55
N SER A 415 -27.47 -13.86 17.79
CA SER A 415 -26.23 -14.51 18.23
C SER A 415 -25.05 -13.53 18.23
N GLU A 416 -24.05 -13.77 19.07
CA GLU A 416 -22.82 -12.95 19.11
C GLU A 416 -22.11 -12.93 17.75
N SER A 417 -22.06 -14.08 17.06
CA SER A 417 -21.50 -14.19 15.71
C SER A 417 -22.26 -13.38 14.66
N GLU A 418 -23.58 -13.27 14.78
CA GLU A 418 -24.39 -12.48 13.86
C GLU A 418 -24.21 -10.98 14.11
N ILE A 419 -24.17 -10.58 15.38
CA ILE A 419 -23.85 -9.19 15.78
C ILE A 419 -22.47 -8.81 15.28
N GLU A 420 -21.48 -9.69 15.45
CA GLU A 420 -20.10 -9.47 15.00
C GLU A 420 -20.05 -9.30 13.47
N ALA A 421 -20.58 -10.24 12.70
CA ALA A 421 -20.56 -10.18 11.23
C ALA A 421 -21.28 -8.92 10.69
N VAL A 422 -22.48 -8.61 11.20
CA VAL A 422 -23.21 -7.39 10.79
C VAL A 422 -22.44 -6.13 11.19
N SER A 423 -21.82 -6.11 12.38
CA SER A 423 -21.00 -4.98 12.82
C SER A 423 -19.78 -4.77 11.91
N GLN A 424 -19.06 -5.84 11.56
CA GLN A 424 -17.89 -5.73 10.71
C GLN A 424 -18.27 -5.29 9.29
N ILE A 425 -19.29 -5.89 8.67
CA ILE A 425 -19.75 -5.46 7.35
C ILE A 425 -20.19 -3.99 7.37
N MET A 426 -20.99 -3.58 8.36
CA MET A 426 -21.45 -2.19 8.50
C MET A 426 -20.30 -1.21 8.73
N ILE A 427 -19.28 -1.59 9.52
CA ILE A 427 -18.07 -0.80 9.67
C ILE A 427 -17.38 -0.65 8.32
N LEU A 428 -17.12 -1.75 7.62
CA LEU A 428 -16.31 -1.78 6.39
C LEU A 428 -16.95 -0.96 5.27
N ILE A 429 -18.26 -1.11 5.04
CA ILE A 429 -18.96 -0.39 3.98
C ILE A 429 -19.16 1.10 4.29
N ASN A 430 -19.16 1.50 5.56
CA ASN A 430 -19.25 2.91 5.97
C ASN A 430 -17.89 3.58 6.22
N LEU A 431 -16.79 2.82 6.24
CA LEU A 431 -15.46 3.34 6.56
C LEU A 431 -14.91 4.25 5.45
N ALA A 432 -15.18 3.87 4.21
CA ALA A 432 -14.63 4.52 3.03
C ALA A 432 -15.66 5.36 2.26
N SER A 433 -16.95 5.26 2.61
CA SER A 433 -18.05 6.02 2.00
C SER A 433 -18.29 7.38 2.63
#